data_AF-A0A354Q4N3-F1
#
_entry.id   AF-A0A354Q4N3-F1
#
_cell.length_a   1.000
_cell.length_b   1.000
_cell.length_c   1.000
_cell.angle_alpha   90.00
_cell.angle_beta   90.00
_cell.angle_gamma   90.00
#
_symmetry.space_group_name_H-M   'P 1'
#
loop_
_entity.id
_entity.type
_entity.pdbx_description
1 polymer ?
#
loop_
_entity_poly.entity_id
_entity_poly.type
_entity_poly.pdbx_seq_one_letter_code
_entity_poly.pdbx_strand_id
1 'polypeptide(L)'
;MDGELWMGRGTFEKLSGIVRKIQPNHNDWRQVRYMLFELPEHPGTFTRRVRKMVKLTETLKISWLQPIPQIRLNSEDALLNMLDEIVTKGGEGLMLHRADSLYHSGRSDDLLKLKPWQDAEATVVEILPGKGKFSGMMGSLLVTDESGRRFRIG
;
A
#
# COMPACT_ATOMS: atom_id res chain seq x y z
N MET A 1 2.85 1.80 -17.02
CA MET A 1 3.70 1.92 -15.82
C MET A 1 2.77 1.88 -14.64
N ASP A 2 3.11 1.11 -13.62
CA ASP A 2 2.32 1.08 -12.39
C ASP A 2 3.14 1.68 -11.26
N GLY A 3 2.44 2.38 -10.37
CA GLY A 3 3.03 3.18 -9.33
C GLY A 3 1.98 3.70 -8.37
N GLU A 4 2.46 4.18 -7.23
CA GLU A 4 1.64 4.72 -6.15
C GLU A 4 1.79 6.25 -6.14
N LEU A 5 0.68 6.99 -6.06
CA LEU A 5 0.77 8.41 -5.71
C LEU A 5 1.11 8.50 -4.22
N TRP A 6 2.09 9.32 -3.86
CA TRP A 6 2.64 9.29 -2.51
C TRP A 6 3.09 10.66 -2.03
N MET A 7 2.77 10.98 -0.77
CA MET A 7 3.09 12.27 -0.12
C MET A 7 3.88 12.12 1.18
N GLY A 8 4.28 10.90 1.53
CA GLY A 8 4.89 10.62 2.83
C GLY A 8 4.11 9.55 3.60
N ARG A 9 4.67 9.15 4.75
CA ARG A 9 3.99 8.26 5.70
C ARG A 9 2.93 9.04 6.48
N GLY A 10 1.81 8.40 6.80
CA GLY A 10 0.72 9.02 7.54
C GLY A 10 -0.07 10.10 6.78
N THR A 11 0.14 10.27 5.47
CA THR A 11 -0.52 11.31 4.66
C THR A 11 -1.64 10.76 3.76
N PHE A 12 -2.14 9.55 4.01
CA PHE A 12 -3.12 8.88 3.15
C PHE A 12 -4.38 9.72 2.95
N GLU A 13 -5.01 10.21 4.03
CA GLU A 13 -6.24 11.01 3.93
C GLU A 13 -6.03 12.31 3.15
N LYS A 14 -4.90 13.01 3.40
CA LYS A 14 -4.55 14.24 2.68
C LYS A 14 -4.37 13.98 1.19
N LEU A 15 -3.60 12.95 0.84
CA LEU A 15 -3.37 12.55 -0.55
C LEU A 15 -4.68 12.15 -1.24
N SER A 16 -5.47 11.30 -0.59
CA SER A 16 -6.77 10.84 -1.09
C SER A 16 -7.70 12.02 -1.39
N GLY A 17 -7.72 13.01 -0.49
CA GLY A 17 -8.44 14.26 -0.69
C GLY A 17 -7.94 15.03 -1.93
N ILE A 18 -6.63 15.17 -2.11
CA ILE A 18 -6.03 15.88 -3.26
C ILE A 18 -6.38 15.20 -4.59
N VAL A 19 -6.22 13.88 -4.67
CA VAL A 19 -6.42 13.10 -5.91
C VAL A 19 -7.88 13.10 -6.36
N ARG A 20 -8.83 13.19 -5.43
CA ARG A 20 -10.28 13.16 -5.73
C ARG A 20 -10.90 14.52 -6.03
N LYS A 21 -10.14 15.63 -5.96
CA LYS A 21 -10.66 16.96 -6.30
C LYS A 21 -11.00 17.02 -7.79
N ILE A 22 -12.25 17.40 -8.10
CA ILE A 22 -12.72 17.61 -9.48
C ILE A 22 -11.88 18.68 -10.19
N GLN A 23 -11.57 19.78 -9.48
CA GLN A 23 -10.66 20.82 -9.95
C GLN A 23 -9.29 20.65 -9.28
N PRO A 24 -8.25 20.20 -10.00
CA PRO A 24 -6.93 20.01 -9.44
C PRO A 24 -6.31 21.33 -8.96
N ASN A 25 -5.67 21.31 -7.80
CA ASN A 25 -4.87 22.43 -7.30
C ASN A 25 -3.38 22.17 -7.54
N HIS A 26 -2.72 23.01 -8.33
CA HIS A 26 -1.31 22.81 -8.68
C HIS A 26 -0.36 22.78 -7.47
N ASN A 27 -0.63 23.55 -6.41
CA ASN A 27 0.24 23.61 -5.23
C ASN A 27 0.12 22.33 -4.38
N ASP A 28 -1.06 21.73 -4.35
CA ASP A 28 -1.26 20.42 -3.72
C ASP A 28 -0.49 19.34 -4.48
N TRP A 29 -0.61 19.31 -5.81
CA TRP A 29 0.03 18.31 -6.66
C TRP A 29 1.56 18.40 -6.67
N ARG A 30 2.16 19.58 -6.41
CA ARG A 30 3.62 19.74 -6.27
C ARG A 30 4.21 18.93 -5.11
N GLN A 31 3.40 18.54 -4.13
CA GLN A 31 3.82 17.72 -2.99
C GLN A 31 3.66 16.21 -3.28
N VAL A 32 2.98 15.84 -4.36
CA VAL A 32 2.69 14.44 -4.71
C VAL A 32 3.82 13.90 -5.58
N ARG A 33 4.29 12.70 -5.25
CA ARG A 33 5.20 11.91 -6.07
C ARG A 33 4.46 10.74 -6.68
N TYR A 34 4.89 10.29 -7.84
CA TYR A 34 4.51 9.02 -8.43
C TYR A 34 5.65 8.03 -8.25
N MET A 35 5.42 7.06 -7.37
CA MET A 35 6.39 6.06 -6.92
C MET A 35 6.22 4.79 -7.76
N LEU A 36 7.03 4.64 -8.80
CA LEU A 36 6.99 3.50 -9.72
C LEU A 36 7.39 2.20 -9.02
N PHE A 37 6.61 1.15 -9.22
CA PHE A 37 6.95 -0.19 -8.72
C PHE A 37 6.84 -1.27 -9.78
N GLU A 38 6.22 -1.02 -10.94
CA GLU A 38 6.12 -2.04 -12.00
C GLU A 38 6.01 -1.48 -13.43
N LEU A 39 6.42 -2.29 -14.41
CA LEU A 39 6.31 -2.06 -15.85
C LEU A 39 5.58 -3.24 -16.54
N PRO A 40 4.23 -3.26 -16.55
CA PRO A 40 3.42 -4.37 -17.08
C PRO A 40 3.75 -4.80 -18.51
N GLU A 41 4.07 -3.83 -19.38
CA GLU A 41 4.36 -4.06 -20.80
C GLU A 41 5.79 -4.54 -21.06
N HIS A 42 6.66 -4.57 -20.04
CA HIS A 42 8.05 -4.98 -20.22
C HIS A 42 8.18 -6.52 -20.16
N PRO A 43 8.67 -7.20 -21.22
CA PRO A 43 8.62 -8.66 -21.34
C PRO A 43 9.67 -9.41 -20.50
N GLY A 44 10.42 -8.70 -19.67
CA GLY A 44 11.53 -9.25 -18.88
C GLY A 44 11.12 -9.57 -17.45
N THR A 45 11.98 -10.29 -16.74
CA THR A 45 11.84 -10.57 -15.30
C THR A 45 11.75 -9.30 -14.47
N PHE A 46 11.23 -9.39 -13.25
CA PHE A 46 11.15 -8.24 -12.35
C PHE A 46 12.49 -7.52 -12.19
N THR A 47 13.59 -8.25 -12.04
CA THR A 47 14.93 -7.67 -11.96
C THR A 47 15.25 -6.78 -13.17
N ARG A 48 14.86 -7.18 -14.38
CA ARG A 48 15.04 -6.38 -15.61
C ARG A 48 14.11 -5.16 -15.59
N ARG A 49 12.88 -5.32 -15.12
CA ARG A 49 11.89 -4.23 -14.99
C ARG A 49 12.35 -3.16 -14.00
N VAL A 50 12.89 -3.56 -12.83
CA VAL A 50 13.49 -2.65 -11.84
C VAL A 50 14.64 -1.83 -12.44
N ARG A 51 15.59 -2.49 -13.13
CA ARG A 51 16.69 -1.77 -13.80
C ARG A 51 16.17 -0.77 -14.85
N LYS A 52 15.12 -1.14 -15.59
CA LYS A 52 14.48 -0.26 -16.57
C LYS A 52 13.81 0.94 -15.89
N MET A 53 13.11 0.75 -14.77
CA MET A 53 12.49 1.84 -14.00
C MET A 53 13.55 2.83 -13.50
N VAL A 54 14.62 2.33 -12.88
CA VAL A 54 15.72 3.19 -12.38
C VAL A 54 16.31 4.01 -13.53
N LYS A 55 16.73 3.35 -14.62
CA LYS A 55 17.29 4.02 -15.80
C LYS A 55 16.33 5.05 -16.41
N LEU A 56 15.04 4.73 -16.48
CA LEU A 56 14.01 5.65 -16.98
C LEU A 56 13.96 6.92 -16.13
N THR A 57 13.90 6.78 -14.81
CA THR A 57 13.81 7.93 -13.89
C THR A 57 15.07 8.80 -13.88
N GLU A 58 16.26 8.18 -13.95
CA GLU A 58 17.53 8.90 -14.08
C GLU A 58 17.65 9.67 -15.41
N THR A 59 17.08 9.12 -16.48
CA THR A 59 17.10 9.75 -17.81
C THR A 59 16.14 10.93 -17.87
N LEU A 60 14.92 10.76 -17.35
CA LEU A 60 13.87 11.78 -17.40
C LEU A 60 14.14 12.95 -16.44
N LYS A 61 14.81 12.69 -15.30
CA LYS A 61 15.12 13.70 -14.28
C LYS A 61 13.90 14.50 -13.80
N ILE A 62 12.74 13.85 -13.78
CA ILE A 62 11.48 14.43 -13.31
C ILE A 62 11.41 14.27 -11.79
N SER A 63 11.34 15.38 -11.05
CA SER A 63 11.42 15.38 -9.58
C SER A 63 10.30 14.59 -8.89
N TRP A 64 9.09 14.62 -9.45
CA TRP A 64 7.92 13.92 -8.91
C TRP A 64 7.84 12.45 -9.35
N LEU A 65 8.70 11.97 -10.25
CA LEU A 65 8.71 10.58 -10.72
C LEU A 65 9.90 9.83 -10.12
N GLN A 66 9.63 8.89 -9.22
CA GLN A 66 10.68 8.15 -8.51
C GLN A 66 10.41 6.64 -8.55
N PRO A 67 11.44 5.78 -8.67
CA PRO A 67 11.24 4.35 -8.46
C PRO A 67 11.19 4.04 -6.96
N ILE A 68 10.33 3.11 -6.55
CA ILE A 68 10.38 2.54 -5.19
C ILE A 68 11.70 1.78 -5.04
N PRO A 69 12.51 2.05 -4.00
CA PRO A 69 13.74 1.29 -3.74
C PRO A 69 13.46 -0.21 -3.61
N GLN A 70 14.26 -1.02 -4.29
CA GLN A 70 14.18 -2.48 -4.25
C GLN A 70 15.44 -3.02 -3.59
N ILE A 71 15.26 -3.84 -2.54
CA ILE A 71 16.36 -4.39 -1.73
C ILE A 71 16.26 -5.91 -1.77
N ARG A 72 17.41 -6.58 -1.93
CA ARG A 72 17.51 -8.04 -1.81
C ARG A 72 17.93 -8.40 -0.40
N LEU A 73 17.20 -9.33 0.20
CA LEU A 73 17.47 -9.87 1.53
C LEU A 73 17.76 -11.38 1.39
N ASN A 74 18.65 -11.89 2.24
CA ASN A 74 19.15 -13.26 2.13
C ASN A 74 18.65 -14.17 3.28
N SER A 75 17.84 -13.65 4.20
CA SER A 75 17.26 -14.42 5.29
C SER A 75 15.91 -13.84 5.72
N GLU A 76 15.10 -14.69 6.35
CA GLU A 76 13.85 -14.30 6.99
C GLU A 76 14.07 -13.31 8.14
N ASP A 77 15.10 -13.53 8.97
CA ASP A 77 15.43 -12.60 10.06
C ASP A 77 15.73 -11.17 9.53
N ALA A 78 16.44 -11.04 8.40
CA ALA A 78 16.70 -9.74 7.80
C ALA A 78 15.41 -9.08 7.28
N LEU A 79 14.48 -9.88 6.76
CA LEU A 79 13.17 -9.43 6.30
C LEU A 79 12.31 -8.93 7.46
N LEU A 80 12.24 -9.69 8.56
CA LEU A 80 11.48 -9.31 9.75
C LEU A 80 12.08 -8.08 10.45
N ASN A 81 13.40 -7.99 10.56
CA ASN A 81 14.07 -6.78 11.08
C ASN A 81 13.77 -5.54 10.23
N MET A 82 13.77 -5.68 8.90
CA MET A 82 13.41 -4.57 8.00
C MET A 82 11.93 -4.20 8.13
N LEU A 83 11.04 -5.19 8.32
CA LEU A 83 9.62 -4.94 8.57
C LEU A 83 9.44 -4.07 9.82
N ASP A 84 10.06 -4.47 10.93
CA ASP A 84 9.99 -3.76 12.21
C ASP A 84 10.54 -2.33 12.11
N GLU A 85 11.66 -2.15 11.41
CA GLU A 85 12.23 -0.81 11.18
C GLU A 85 11.26 0.08 10.39
N ILE A 86 10.66 -0.46 9.32
CA ILE A 86 9.72 0.29 8.47
C ILE A 86 8.47 0.66 9.26
N VAL A 87 7.91 -0.28 10.03
CA VAL A 87 6.71 -0.09 10.84
C VAL A 87 6.95 0.93 11.96
N THR A 88 8.08 0.82 12.68
CA THR A 88 8.48 1.77 13.73
C THR A 88 8.57 3.20 13.19
N LYS A 89 8.99 3.36 11.93
CA LYS A 89 9.05 4.66 11.27
C LYS A 89 7.72 5.07 10.60
N GLY A 90 6.60 4.47 10.97
CA GLY A 90 5.24 4.77 10.50
C GLY A 90 4.90 4.21 9.11
N GLY A 91 5.67 3.23 8.62
CA GLY A 91 5.36 2.50 7.40
C GLY A 91 4.29 1.43 7.61
N GLU A 92 3.58 1.08 6.54
CA GLU A 92 2.48 0.11 6.61
C GLU A 92 2.95 -1.35 6.60
N GLY A 93 4.13 -1.61 6.02
CA GLY A 93 4.71 -2.94 5.88
C GLY A 93 5.64 -3.03 4.67
N LEU A 94 5.85 -4.24 4.19
CA LEU A 94 6.70 -4.57 3.05
C LEU A 94 5.91 -5.24 1.91
N MET A 95 6.41 -5.06 0.70
CA MET A 95 5.99 -5.82 -0.48
C MET A 95 7.16 -6.69 -0.91
N LEU A 96 6.92 -7.98 -1.11
CA LEU A 96 7.92 -8.92 -1.60
C LEU A 96 7.55 -9.27 -3.03
N HIS A 97 8.52 -9.14 -3.94
CA HIS A 97 8.29 -9.45 -5.33
C HIS A 97 9.39 -10.36 -5.88
N ARG A 98 8.99 -11.50 -6.44
CA ARG A 98 9.95 -12.53 -6.87
C ARG A 98 10.82 -12.01 -8.00
N ALA A 99 12.13 -12.09 -7.82
CA ALA A 99 13.09 -11.39 -8.66
C ALA A 99 13.10 -11.84 -10.13
N ASP A 100 12.74 -13.09 -10.39
CA ASP A 100 12.71 -13.75 -11.69
C ASP A 100 11.31 -13.83 -12.31
N SER A 101 10.26 -13.32 -11.64
CA SER A 101 8.89 -13.40 -12.16
C SER A 101 8.71 -12.61 -13.45
N LEU A 102 7.96 -13.20 -14.38
CA LEU A 102 7.36 -12.46 -15.49
C LEU A 102 6.11 -11.74 -14.98
N TYR A 103 5.75 -10.65 -15.63
CA TYR A 103 4.51 -9.95 -15.29
C TYR A 103 3.32 -10.81 -15.70
N HIS A 104 2.35 -10.95 -14.80
CA HIS A 104 1.04 -11.51 -15.08
C HIS A 104 0.00 -10.77 -14.22
N SER A 105 -1.25 -10.77 -14.67
CA SER A 105 -2.35 -10.15 -13.94
C SER A 105 -3.01 -11.16 -13.00
N GLY A 106 -3.49 -10.68 -11.85
CA GLY A 106 -4.20 -11.50 -10.86
C GLY A 106 -3.37 -11.78 -9.61
N ARG A 107 -3.86 -12.72 -8.79
CA ARG A 107 -3.18 -13.13 -7.56
C ARG A 107 -2.15 -14.21 -7.88
N SER A 108 -0.97 -14.08 -7.31
CA SER A 108 0.08 -15.11 -7.35
C SER A 108 1.00 -14.97 -6.15
N ASP A 109 1.83 -15.99 -5.96
CA ASP A 109 2.90 -15.98 -4.97
C ASP A 109 4.13 -15.16 -5.40
N ASP A 110 4.10 -14.55 -6.59
CA ASP A 110 5.17 -13.69 -7.09
C ASP A 110 5.14 -12.30 -6.46
N LEU A 111 4.00 -11.89 -5.89
CA LEU A 111 3.81 -10.60 -5.22
C LEU A 111 3.08 -10.80 -3.88
N LEU A 112 3.84 -10.75 -2.78
CA LEU A 112 3.32 -10.93 -1.43
C LEU A 112 3.31 -9.60 -0.66
N LYS A 113 2.28 -9.44 0.18
CA LYS A 113 2.19 -8.34 1.15
C LYS A 113 2.60 -8.89 2.51
N LEU A 114 3.57 -8.26 3.16
CA LEU A 114 3.98 -8.59 4.52
C LEU A 114 3.69 -7.39 5.41
N LYS A 115 2.78 -7.57 6.37
CA LYS A 115 2.40 -6.57 7.35
C LYS A 115 2.35 -7.21 8.74
N PRO A 116 2.61 -6.46 9.81
CA PRO A 116 2.40 -6.96 11.16
C PRO A 116 0.94 -7.39 11.33
N TRP A 117 0.74 -8.48 12.04
CA TRP A 117 -0.56 -8.82 12.58
C TRP A 117 -0.76 -8.00 13.85
N GLN A 118 -1.80 -7.18 13.90
CA GLN A 118 -2.21 -6.48 15.12
C GLN A 118 -3.56 -7.02 15.55
N ASP A 119 -3.61 -7.55 16.77
CA ASP A 119 -4.86 -7.95 17.42
C ASP A 119 -5.15 -6.99 18.57
N ALA A 120 -6.45 -6.79 18.81
CA ALA A 120 -6.97 -6.01 19.91
C ALA A 120 -8.34 -6.57 20.32
N GLU A 121 -8.75 -6.27 21.55
CA GLU A 121 -10.07 -6.63 22.06
C GLU A 121 -11.04 -5.44 21.95
N ALA A 122 -12.32 -5.72 21.71
CA ALA A 122 -13.38 -4.70 21.73
C ALA A 122 -14.71 -5.30 22.20
N THR A 123 -15.50 -4.51 22.91
CA THR A 123 -16.82 -4.93 23.41
C THR A 123 -17.90 -4.61 22.39
N VAL A 124 -18.73 -5.60 22.03
CA VAL A 124 -19.90 -5.39 21.17
C VAL A 124 -20.94 -4.57 21.94
N VAL A 125 -21.34 -3.43 21.36
CA VAL A 125 -22.34 -2.52 21.91
C VAL A 125 -23.67 -2.63 21.18
N GLU A 126 -23.63 -2.89 19.87
CA GLU A 126 -24.84 -2.98 19.05
C GLU A 126 -24.60 -3.89 17.83
N ILE A 127 -25.66 -4.60 17.41
CA ILE A 127 -25.70 -5.34 16.15
C ILE A 127 -26.48 -4.51 15.12
N LEU A 128 -25.82 -4.08 14.05
CA LEU A 128 -26.42 -3.27 13.00
C LEU A 128 -26.92 -4.17 11.85
N PRO A 129 -28.16 -3.98 11.36
CA PRO A 129 -28.73 -4.84 10.33
C PRO A 129 -28.04 -4.68 8.98
N GLY A 130 -27.93 -5.78 8.25
CA GLY A 130 -27.43 -5.82 6.89
C GLY A 130 -28.39 -5.21 5.88
N LYS A 131 -27.84 -4.79 4.73
CA LYS A 131 -28.61 -4.27 3.59
C LYS A 131 -28.34 -5.13 2.35
N GLY A 132 -29.24 -5.07 1.36
CA GLY A 132 -29.11 -5.82 0.11
C GLY A 132 -29.07 -7.33 0.35
N LYS A 133 -27.99 -8.00 -0.06
CA LYS A 133 -27.80 -9.45 0.11
C LYS A 133 -27.82 -9.92 1.57
N PHE A 134 -27.63 -9.01 2.53
CA PHE A 134 -27.65 -9.29 3.97
C PHE A 134 -28.91 -8.77 4.67
N SER A 135 -29.99 -8.49 3.93
CA SER A 135 -31.28 -8.10 4.53
C SER A 135 -31.79 -9.21 5.46
N GLY A 136 -32.22 -8.84 6.67
CA GLY A 136 -32.64 -9.79 7.71
C GLY A 136 -31.49 -10.52 8.43
N MET A 137 -30.24 -10.20 8.09
CA MET A 137 -29.04 -10.73 8.74
C MET A 137 -28.26 -9.62 9.45
N MET A 138 -27.28 -10.00 10.28
CA MET A 138 -26.30 -9.04 10.81
C MET A 138 -25.48 -8.44 9.66
N GLY A 139 -25.32 -7.12 9.67
CA GLY A 139 -24.51 -6.37 8.72
C GLY A 139 -23.16 -5.95 9.29
N SER A 140 -23.15 -5.39 10.49
CA SER A 140 -21.91 -5.05 11.21
C SER A 140 -22.13 -5.00 12.72
N LEU A 141 -21.07 -5.14 13.49
CA LEU A 141 -21.05 -4.92 14.93
C LEU A 141 -20.53 -3.51 15.20
N LEU A 142 -21.27 -2.72 15.98
CA LEU A 142 -20.71 -1.53 16.61
C LEU A 142 -19.98 -2.00 17.87
N VAL A 143 -18.67 -1.74 17.91
CA VAL A 143 -17.82 -2.11 19.03
C VAL A 143 -17.23 -0.87 19.70
N THR A 144 -16.86 -1.00 20.97
CA THR A 144 -16.04 -0.03 21.69
C THR A 144 -14.74 -0.69 22.14
N ASP A 145 -13.60 -0.10 21.80
CA ASP A 145 -12.31 -0.58 22.30
C ASP A 145 -12.02 -0.13 23.74
N GLU A 146 -10.90 -0.59 24.30
CA GLU A 146 -10.42 -0.22 25.64
C GLU A 146 -10.21 1.30 25.84
N SER A 147 -9.98 2.04 24.75
CA SER A 147 -9.82 3.50 24.78
C SER A 147 -11.16 4.25 24.77
N GLY A 148 -12.28 3.53 24.66
CA GLY A 148 -13.61 4.10 24.54
C GLY A 148 -13.98 4.53 23.12
N ARG A 149 -13.12 4.26 22.12
CA ARG A 149 -13.39 4.60 20.72
C ARG A 149 -14.41 3.63 20.14
N ARG A 150 -15.43 4.19 19.49
CA ARG A 150 -16.48 3.43 18.80
C ARG A 150 -16.22 3.32 17.31
N PHE A 151 -16.31 2.10 16.78
CA PHE A 151 -16.18 1.84 15.35
C PHE A 151 -16.97 0.58 14.96
N ARG A 152 -17.13 0.35 13.65
CA ARG A 152 -17.90 -0.77 13.10
C ARG A 152 -16.97 -1.85 12.56
N ILE A 153 -17.33 -3.12 12.77
CA ILE A 153 -16.70 -4.31 12.16
C ILE A 153 -17.79 -5.01 11.34
N GLY A 154 -17.59 -5.21 10.03
CA GLY A 154 -18.58 -5.82 9.12
C GLY A 154 -17.95 -6.50 7.92
#